data_AF-A0A3B9NEE3-F1
#
_entry.id   AF-A0A3B9NEE3-F1
#
_cell.length_a   1.000
_cell.length_b   1.000
_cell.length_c   1.000
_cell.angle_alpha   90.00
_cell.angle_beta   90.00
_cell.angle_gamma   90.00
#
_symmetry.space_group_name_H-M   'P 1'
#
loop_
_entity.id
_entity.type
_entity.pdbx_description
1 polymer ?
#
loop_
_entity_poly.entity_id
_entity_poly.type
_entity_poly.pdbx_seq_one_letter_code
_entity_poly.pdbx_strand_id
1 'polypeptide(L)'
;MLAGGYDTAVLTDINNSSGSLDFIKLGRAAGLNLLAGMEFRNDDQLCFVAIAKNECGFREINEYRTKLNMENRAIPERAPEFEEVFVIYPF
;
A
#
# COMPACT_ATOMS: atom_id res chain seq x y z
N MET A 1 1.65 20.60 -17.46
CA MET A 1 0.94 19.35 -17.83
C MET A 1 1.80 18.20 -17.34
N LEU A 2 1.24 17.24 -16.60
CA LEU A 2 1.99 16.08 -16.12
C LEU A 2 2.33 15.17 -17.29
N ALA A 3 3.52 14.56 -17.29
CA ALA A 3 4.07 13.83 -18.44
C ALA A 3 3.17 12.66 -18.94
N GLY A 4 2.27 12.15 -18.10
CA GLY A 4 1.32 11.09 -18.44
C GLY A 4 -0.17 11.50 -18.39
N GLY A 5 -0.50 12.77 -18.11
CA GLY A 5 -1.90 13.22 -18.00
C GLY A 5 -2.66 12.73 -16.75
N TYR A 6 -2.04 11.92 -15.89
CA TYR A 6 -2.58 11.49 -14.60
C TYR A 6 -2.17 12.44 -13.49
N ASP A 7 -3.11 12.78 -12.60
CA ASP A 7 -2.88 13.60 -11.41
C ASP A 7 -2.68 12.77 -10.13
N THR A 8 -2.91 11.46 -10.22
CA THR A 8 -2.93 10.53 -9.09
C THR A 8 -1.99 9.35 -9.33
N ALA A 9 -1.22 8.98 -8.30
CA ALA A 9 -0.41 7.77 -8.32
C ALA A 9 -0.32 7.14 -6.93
N VAL A 10 -0.05 5.83 -6.88
CA VAL A 10 0.08 5.06 -5.64
C VAL A 10 1.49 4.48 -5.57
N LEU A 11 2.16 4.60 -4.42
CA LEU A 11 3.39 3.88 -4.13
C LEU A 11 3.08 2.63 -3.31
N THR A 12 3.40 1.47 -3.88
CA THR A 12 3.17 0.15 -3.27
C THR A 12 4.49 -0.63 -3.16
N ASP A 13 5.31 -0.28 -2.18
CA ASP A 13 6.55 -1.02 -1.93
C ASP A 13 6.24 -2.45 -1.45
N ILE A 14 7.14 -3.38 -1.77
CA ILE A 14 7.01 -4.79 -1.40
C ILE A 14 7.22 -4.95 0.10
N ASN A 15 6.17 -5.37 0.81
CA ASN A 15 6.17 -5.68 2.24
C ASN A 15 6.69 -4.54 3.15
N ASN A 16 6.70 -3.29 2.68
CA ASN A 16 7.28 -2.14 3.36
C ASN A 16 6.50 -0.85 3.05
N SER A 17 6.62 0.14 3.93
CA SER A 17 5.99 1.46 3.83
C SER A 17 6.95 2.62 4.12
N SER A 18 8.26 2.34 4.23
CA SER A 18 9.26 3.34 4.63
C SER A 18 9.33 4.54 3.69
N GLY A 19 9.16 4.33 2.38
CA GLY A 19 9.15 5.40 1.37
C GLY A 19 7.82 6.16 1.25
N SER A 20 6.74 5.64 1.83
CA SER A 20 5.37 6.13 1.57
C SER A 20 5.13 7.56 2.09
N LEU A 21 5.68 7.91 3.25
CA LEU A 21 5.45 9.24 3.84
C LEU A 21 6.16 10.36 3.06
N ASP A 22 7.42 10.14 2.66
CA ASP A 22 8.16 11.11 1.88
C ASP A 22 7.59 11.24 0.46
N PHE A 23 7.13 10.13 -0.13
CA PHE A 23 6.39 10.13 -1.38
C PHE A 23 5.15 11.04 -1.30
N ILE A 24 4.28 10.84 -0.30
CA ILE A 24 3.08 11.68 -0.11
C ILE A 24 3.45 13.16 0.07
N LYS A 25 4.46 13.46 0.89
CA LYS A 25 4.90 14.85 1.14
C LYS A 25 5.38 15.55 -0.12
N LEU A 26 6.23 14.88 -0.90
CA LEU A 26 6.76 15.41 -2.17
C LEU A 26 5.64 15.58 -3.21
N GLY A 27 4.70 14.64 -3.27
CA GLY A 27 3.52 14.73 -4.12
C GLY A 27 2.66 15.95 -3.81
N ARG A 28 2.34 16.15 -2.53
CA ARG A 28 1.57 17.31 -2.07
C ARG A 28 2.26 18.62 -2.45
N ALA A 29 3.57 18.72 -2.30
CA ALA A 29 4.34 19.90 -2.69
C ALA A 29 4.32 20.14 -4.22
N ALA A 30 4.20 19.08 -5.02
CA ALA A 30 4.09 19.14 -6.47
C ALA A 30 2.65 19.31 -6.98
N GLY A 31 1.64 19.39 -6.10
CA GLY A 31 0.22 19.45 -6.48
C GLY A 31 -0.33 18.13 -7.04
N LEU A 32 0.30 17.00 -6.70
CA LEU A 32 -0.10 15.65 -7.09
C LEU A 32 -0.89 14.97 -5.97
N ASN A 33 -1.87 14.17 -6.37
CA ASN A 33 -2.63 13.31 -5.46
C ASN A 33 -1.90 11.97 -5.30
N LEU A 34 -0.97 11.90 -4.36
CA LEU A 34 -0.19 10.69 -4.11
C LEU A 34 -0.77 9.89 -2.93
N LEU A 35 -0.98 8.60 -3.18
CA LEU A 35 -1.53 7.65 -2.21
C LEU A 35 -0.45 6.64 -1.77
N ALA A 36 -0.63 6.09 -0.58
CA ALA A 36 0.21 5.01 -0.06
C ALA A 36 -0.50 3.65 -0.18
N GLY A 37 0.28 2.62 -0.43
CA GLY A 37 -0.14 1.24 -0.36
C GLY A 37 1.03 0.32 -0.06
N MET A 38 0.79 -0.99 -0.17
CA MET A 38 1.80 -2.02 0.04
C MET A 38 1.47 -3.24 -0.81
N GLU A 39 2.47 -3.80 -1.47
CA GLU A 39 2.35 -5.15 -2.04
C GLU A 39 2.62 -6.17 -0.93
N PHE A 40 1.69 -7.12 -0.76
CA PHE A 40 1.88 -8.27 0.11
C PHE A 40 2.35 -9.45 -0.74
N ARG A 41 3.62 -9.84 -0.58
CA ARG A 41 4.24 -10.94 -1.35
C ARG A 41 4.89 -11.98 -0.45
N ASN A 42 4.66 -13.26 -0.75
CA ASN A 42 5.49 -14.36 -0.25
C ASN A 42 6.57 -14.64 -1.30
N ASP A 43 7.82 -14.32 -0.99
CA ASP A 43 8.92 -14.36 -1.97
C ASP A 43 8.53 -13.64 -3.26
N ASP A 44 8.55 -14.33 -4.41
CA ASP A 44 8.17 -13.79 -5.70
C ASP A 44 6.66 -13.83 -5.98
N GLN A 45 5.86 -14.50 -5.15
CA GLN A 45 4.41 -14.59 -5.33
C GLN A 45 3.71 -13.34 -4.77
N LEU A 46 3.10 -12.56 -5.66
CA LEU A 46 2.17 -11.51 -5.27
C LEU A 46 0.89 -12.17 -4.73
N CYS A 47 0.51 -11.85 -3.49
CA CYS A 47 -0.75 -12.29 -2.90
C CYS A 47 -1.85 -11.26 -3.16
N PHE A 48 -1.59 -10.00 -2.82
CA PHE A 48 -2.47 -8.87 -3.11
C PHE A 48 -1.75 -7.53 -2.95
N VAL A 49 -2.36 -6.48 -3.49
CA VAL A 49 -1.94 -5.08 -3.29
C VAL A 49 -2.98 -4.38 -2.43
N ALA A 50 -2.55 -3.74 -1.35
CA ALA A 50 -3.40 -2.95 -0.48
C ALA A 50 -3.15 -1.45 -0.73
N ILE A 51 -4.21 -0.67 -0.96
CA ILE A 51 -4.14 0.77 -1.22
C ILE A 51 -4.96 1.50 -0.16
N ALA A 52 -4.33 2.38 0.60
CA ALA A 52 -5.02 3.15 1.63
C ALA A 52 -5.95 4.21 1.01
N LYS A 53 -7.20 4.28 1.50
CA LYS A 53 -8.15 5.35 1.15
C LYS A 53 -7.84 6.65 1.89
N ASN A 54 -7.27 6.54 3.09
CA ASN A 54 -6.95 7.64 4.00
C ASN A 54 -5.89 7.18 5.03
N GLU A 55 -5.59 8.02 6.02
CA GLU A 55 -4.63 7.71 7.08
C GLU A 55 -5.03 6.48 7.93
N CYS A 56 -6.33 6.26 8.15
CA CYS A 56 -6.82 5.07 8.85
C CYS A 56 -6.52 3.80 8.05
N GLY A 57 -6.76 3.82 6.74
CA GLY A 57 -6.42 2.70 5.85
C GLY A 57 -4.92 2.42 5.83
N PHE A 58 -4.09 3.46 5.85
CA PHE A 58 -2.64 3.28 5.92
C PHE A 58 -2.22 2.66 7.26
N ARG A 59 -2.87 3.04 8.37
CA ARG A 59 -2.66 2.39 9.67
C ARG A 59 -3.06 0.92 9.62
N GLU A 60 -4.22 0.58 9.08
CA GLU A 60 -4.69 -0.82 8.94
C GLU A 60 -3.68 -1.70 8.18
N ILE A 61 -3.17 -1.21 7.05
CA ILE A 61 -2.13 -1.91 6.26
C ILE A 61 -0.89 -2.19 7.10
N ASN A 62 -0.39 -1.18 7.83
CA ASN A 62 0.82 -1.31 8.64
C ASN A 62 0.62 -2.20 9.87
N GLU A 63 -0.53 -2.11 10.53
CA GLU A 63 -0.90 -3.00 11.64
C GLU A 63 -0.95 -4.46 11.20
N TYR A 64 -1.56 -4.72 10.03
CA TYR A 64 -1.60 -6.06 9.47
C TYR A 64 -0.22 -6.59 9.10
N ARG A 65 0.63 -5.80 8.43
CA ARG A 65 2.03 -6.18 8.13
C ARG A 65 2.83 -6.45 9.41
N THR A 66 2.64 -5.62 10.44
CA THR A 66 3.30 -5.78 11.74
C THR A 66 2.86 -7.08 12.41
N LYS A 67 1.56 -7.39 12.40
CA LYS A 67 1.02 -8.64 12.94
C LYS A 67 1.65 -9.86 12.26
N LEU A 68 1.71 -9.88 10.93
CA LEU A 68 2.35 -10.98 10.19
C LEU A 68 3.83 -11.17 10.56
N ASN A 69 4.58 -10.06 10.71
CA ASN A 69 5.98 -10.08 11.13
C ASN A 69 6.13 -10.66 12.55
N MET A 70 5.31 -10.21 13.50
CA MET A 70 5.37 -10.67 14.89
C MET A 70 5.01 -12.15 15.02
N GLU A 71 4.06 -12.62 14.21
CA GLU A 71 3.60 -14.01 14.20
C GLU A 71 4.49 -14.93 13.33
N ASN A 72 5.49 -14.39 12.60
CA ASN A 72 6.27 -15.11 11.58
C ASN A 72 5.37 -15.91 10.60
N ARG A 73 4.26 -15.29 10.20
CA ARG A 73 3.28 -15.94 9.34
C ARG A 73 3.51 -15.61 7.88
N ALA A 74 3.31 -16.63 7.04
CA ALA A 74 3.15 -16.43 5.62
C ALA A 74 1.93 -15.53 5.34
N ILE A 75 2.03 -14.73 4.29
CA ILE A 75 0.95 -13.87 3.83
C ILE A 75 -0.13 -14.77 3.20
N PRO A 76 -1.40 -14.65 3.59
CA PRO A 76 -2.48 -15.36 2.93
C PRO A 76 -2.74 -14.82 1.53
N GLU A 77 -3.22 -15.66 0.61
CA GLU A 77 -3.64 -15.23 -0.72
C GLU A 77 -4.82 -14.25 -0.70
N ARG A 78 -5.61 -14.26 0.37
CA ARG A 78 -6.73 -13.35 0.61
C ARG A 78 -6.41 -12.39 1.75
N ALA A 79 -6.57 -11.10 1.47
CA ALA A 79 -6.45 -10.06 2.48
C ALA A 79 -7.49 -10.26 3.59
N PRO A 80 -7.20 -9.79 4.82
CA PRO A 80 -8.25 -9.66 5.82
C PRO A 80 -9.30 -8.65 5.36
N GLU A 81 -10.43 -8.60 6.07
CA GLU A 81 -11.36 -7.49 5.92
C GLU A 81 -10.70 -6.20 6.41
N PHE A 82 -10.65 -5.20 5.54
CA PHE A 82 -10.21 -3.85 5.84
C PHE A 82 -11.38 -2.89 5.66
N GLU A 83 -11.42 -1.83 6.46
CA GLU A 83 -12.45 -0.80 6.38
C GLU A 83 -12.05 0.27 5.34
N GLU A 84 -10.85 0.82 5.49
CA GLU A 84 -10.38 1.99 4.73
C GLU A 84 -9.33 1.65 3.67
N VAL A 85 -9.34 0.42 3.14
CA VAL A 85 -8.35 -0.07 2.17
C VAL A 85 -9.03 -0.64 0.93
N PHE A 86 -8.50 -0.32 -0.25
CA PHE A 86 -8.80 -1.07 -1.47
C PHE A 86 -7.83 -2.24 -1.61
N VAL A 87 -8.34 -3.41 -1.97
CA VAL A 87 -7.52 -4.61 -2.21
C VAL A 87 -7.62 -5.00 -3.68
N ILE A 88 -6.47 -5.15 -4.32
CA ILE A 88 -6.34 -5.65 -5.69
C ILE A 88 -5.69 -7.03 -5.62
N TYR A 89 -6.33 -8.03 -6.21
CA TYR A 89 -5.78 -9.38 -6.33
C TYR A 89 -5.12 -9.58 -7.69
N PRO A 90 -4.03 -10.36 -7.77
CA PRO A 90 -3.49 -10.84 -9.04
C PRO A 90 -4.48 -11.81 -9.72
N PHE A 91 -4.25 -12.06 -11.02
CA PHE A 91 -5.10 -12.90 -11.87
C PHE A 91 -5.03 -14.38 -11.53
#